data_AF-A0A1Y4CCE6-F1
#
_entry.id   AF-A0A1Y4CCE6-F1
#
_cell.length_a   1.000
_cell.length_b   1.000
_cell.length_c   1.000
_cell.angle_alpha   90.00
_cell.angle_beta   90.00
_cell.angle_gamma   90.00
#
_symmetry.space_group_name_H-M   'P 1'
#
loop_
_entity.id
_entity.type
_entity.pdbx_description
1 polymer ?
#
loop_
_entity_poly.entity_id
_entity_poly.type
_entity_poly.pdbx_seq_one_letter_code
_entity_poly.pdbx_strand_id
1 'polypeptide(L)'
;MSDTELQFRTAAFGGFQKQDVLNYIEASNQTHRDKLDELNRELEEAKKTGASLEEEAAGLRRQAEETAETVQRLEGELEEARSQAEELKGRLDETGAELTRVREALAGAESRLAQAEPAAQAYEKVKDRTASIELEAHCRAQAVEEEAEERVEKARQDLEQWLHKVQRSYEELRTDMDATISHTAGELERVQAALESITNQFCAQDERLDKMVQACVGERKAPEPLPLEEKQQKKKG
;
A
#
# COMPACT_ATOMS: atom_id res chain seq x y z
N MET A 1 97.43 -30.46 127.12
CA MET A 1 98.47 -29.51 126.68
C MET A 1 97.73 -28.32 126.08
N SER A 2 97.07 -27.55 126.95
CA SER A 2 97.57 -26.26 127.50
C SER A 2 97.40 -25.13 126.50
N ASP A 3 96.23 -24.51 126.62
CA ASP A 3 95.91 -23.10 126.43
C ASP A 3 96.91 -22.23 125.69
N THR A 4 96.50 -21.78 124.50
CA THR A 4 96.63 -20.37 124.13
C THR A 4 95.54 -20.02 123.14
N GLU A 5 94.28 -20.03 123.63
CA GLU A 5 93.21 -19.30 122.96
C GLU A 5 93.57 -17.82 122.94
N LEU A 6 93.77 -17.25 121.75
CA LEU A 6 93.89 -15.80 121.54
C LEU A 6 92.62 -15.10 122.06
N GLN A 7 92.65 -14.71 123.33
CA GLN A 7 91.61 -13.90 123.98
C GLN A 7 91.79 -12.43 123.57
N PHE A 8 90.95 -11.97 122.64
CA PHE A 8 90.77 -10.54 122.39
C PHE A 8 89.97 -9.92 123.55
N ARG A 9 90.66 -9.45 124.61
CA ARG A 9 90.05 -8.70 125.72
C ARG A 9 90.80 -7.39 125.99
N THR A 10 90.09 -6.26 125.94
CA THR A 10 90.59 -4.93 126.37
C THR A 10 89.66 -4.38 127.45
N ALA A 11 90.23 -3.97 128.59
CA ALA A 11 89.57 -3.87 129.90
C ALA A 11 88.90 -2.52 130.24
N ALA A 12 88.07 -1.98 129.35
CA ALA A 12 87.26 -0.79 129.71
C ALA A 12 85.79 -0.84 129.21
N PHE A 13 85.46 -1.76 128.30
CA PHE A 13 84.10 -2.10 127.91
C PHE A 13 84.12 -3.59 127.54
N GLY A 14 83.13 -4.37 128.00
CA GLY A 14 83.12 -5.84 127.92
C GLY A 14 83.48 -6.41 126.54
N GLY A 15 84.49 -7.29 126.51
CA GLY A 15 84.94 -8.00 125.31
C GLY A 15 84.16 -9.28 125.01
N PHE A 16 84.09 -9.65 123.73
CA PHE A 16 83.23 -10.70 123.17
C PHE A 16 83.79 -12.13 123.37
N GLN A 17 82.91 -13.12 123.62
CA GLN A 17 83.27 -14.55 123.71
C GLN A 17 83.24 -15.21 122.33
N LYS A 18 84.28 -15.98 121.99
CA LYS A 18 84.44 -16.62 120.66
C LYS A 18 83.28 -17.55 120.27
N GLN A 19 82.74 -18.33 121.23
CA GLN A 19 81.63 -19.24 120.96
C GLN A 19 80.32 -18.50 120.67
N ASP A 20 80.07 -17.37 121.34
CA ASP A 20 78.91 -16.51 121.08
C ASP A 20 79.03 -15.82 119.71
N VAL A 21 80.25 -15.43 119.33
CA VAL A 21 80.53 -14.89 117.99
C VAL A 21 80.28 -15.95 116.91
N LEU A 22 80.70 -17.20 117.13
CA LEU A 22 80.46 -18.30 116.19
C LEU A 22 78.98 -18.66 116.08
N ASN A 23 78.26 -18.75 117.20
CA ASN A 23 76.81 -19.00 117.23
C ASN A 23 76.04 -17.85 116.57
N TYR A 24 76.46 -16.60 116.76
CA TYR A 24 75.89 -15.44 116.09
C TYR A 24 76.15 -15.46 114.58
N ILE A 25 77.37 -15.84 114.15
CA ILE A 25 77.71 -16.00 112.74
C ILE A 25 76.88 -17.13 112.11
N GLU A 26 76.72 -18.27 112.78
CA GLU A 26 75.90 -19.38 112.31
C GLU A 26 74.42 -19.03 112.25
N ALA A 27 73.86 -18.43 113.31
CA ALA A 27 72.47 -17.97 113.34
C ALA A 27 72.22 -16.88 112.30
N SER A 28 73.14 -15.92 112.15
CA SER A 28 73.08 -14.87 111.12
C SER A 28 73.15 -15.46 109.72
N ASN A 29 74.09 -16.38 109.46
CA ASN A 29 74.20 -17.08 108.18
C ASN A 29 72.95 -17.90 107.88
N GLN A 30 72.34 -18.56 108.88
CA GLN A 30 71.09 -19.28 108.71
C GLN A 30 69.94 -18.33 108.39
N THR A 31 69.82 -17.21 109.11
CA THR A 31 68.80 -16.18 108.85
C THR A 31 68.98 -15.54 107.47
N HIS A 32 70.22 -15.37 107.01
CA HIS A 32 70.54 -14.90 105.67
C HIS A 32 70.19 -15.93 104.60
N ARG A 33 70.45 -17.22 104.84
CA ARG A 33 70.03 -18.32 103.96
C ARG A 33 68.51 -18.37 103.85
N ASP A 34 67.80 -18.33 104.97
CA ASP A 34 66.33 -18.36 105.00
C ASP A 34 65.74 -17.16 104.24
N LYS A 35 66.34 -15.96 104.39
CA LYS A 35 65.95 -14.76 103.60
C LYS A 35 66.27 -14.89 102.11
N LEU A 36 67.40 -15.48 101.75
CA LEU A 36 67.74 -15.73 100.35
C LEU A 36 66.81 -16.76 99.72
N ASP A 37 66.42 -17.79 100.47
CA ASP A 37 65.48 -18.81 100.02
C ASP A 37 64.07 -18.23 99.85
N GLU A 38 63.63 -17.37 100.77
CA GLU A 38 62.35 -16.65 100.66
C GLU A 38 62.35 -15.69 99.45
N LEU A 39 63.39 -14.85 99.31
CA LEU A 39 63.55 -13.96 98.16
C LEU A 39 63.62 -14.72 96.83
N ASN A 40 64.28 -15.88 96.81
CA ASN A 40 64.30 -16.75 95.64
C ASN A 40 62.91 -17.31 95.33
N ARG A 41 62.13 -17.65 96.36
CA ARG A 41 60.75 -18.12 96.20
C ARG A 41 59.85 -17.03 95.61
N GLU A 42 59.90 -15.83 96.18
CA GLU A 42 59.16 -14.65 95.69
C GLU A 42 59.58 -14.30 94.26
N LEU A 43 60.87 -14.37 93.95
CA LEU A 43 61.39 -14.10 92.60
C LEU A 43 60.89 -15.14 91.59
N GLU A 44 60.87 -16.42 91.94
CA GLU A 44 60.31 -17.48 91.07
C GLU A 44 58.79 -17.36 90.90
N GLU A 45 58.07 -16.93 91.93
CA GLU A 45 56.61 -16.71 91.86
C GLU A 45 56.27 -15.46 91.03
N ALA A 46 57.04 -14.38 91.18
CA ALA A 46 56.96 -13.19 90.34
C ALA A 46 57.31 -13.49 88.86
N LYS A 47 58.31 -14.34 88.60
CA LYS A 47 58.61 -14.81 87.23
C LYS A 47 57.47 -15.61 86.63
N LYS A 48 56.86 -16.52 87.40
CA LYS A 48 55.71 -17.32 86.93
C LYS A 48 54.50 -16.46 86.61
N THR A 49 54.18 -15.50 87.46
CA THR A 49 53.08 -14.54 87.22
C THR A 49 53.38 -13.63 86.03
N GLY A 50 54.63 -13.14 85.90
CA GLY A 50 55.08 -12.40 84.74
C GLY A 50 54.94 -13.19 83.43
N ALA A 51 55.38 -14.45 83.42
CA ALA A 51 55.22 -15.34 82.26
C ALA A 51 53.75 -15.60 81.90
N SER A 52 52.87 -15.80 82.90
CA SER A 52 51.43 -15.97 82.68
C SER A 52 50.78 -14.72 82.09
N LEU A 53 51.13 -13.54 82.60
CA LEU A 53 50.62 -12.26 82.09
C LEU A 53 51.14 -11.96 80.68
N GLU A 54 52.40 -12.31 80.37
CA GLU A 54 52.95 -12.19 79.02
C GLU A 54 52.23 -13.11 78.03
N GLU A 55 51.88 -14.33 78.44
CA GLU A 55 51.10 -15.26 77.62
C GLU A 55 49.67 -14.76 77.38
N GLU A 56 48.99 -14.26 78.43
CA GLU A 56 47.68 -13.63 78.30
C GLU A 56 47.71 -12.38 77.40
N ALA A 57 48.71 -11.52 77.56
CA ALA A 57 48.89 -10.33 76.74
C ALA A 57 49.17 -10.70 75.27
N ALA A 58 49.94 -11.76 75.01
CA ALA A 58 50.16 -12.29 73.67
C ALA A 58 48.87 -12.86 73.07
N GLY A 59 48.05 -13.56 73.86
CA GLY A 59 46.74 -14.07 73.46
C GLY A 59 45.76 -12.95 73.10
N LEU A 60 45.66 -11.92 73.94
CA LEU A 60 44.82 -10.74 73.68
C LEU A 60 45.28 -9.96 72.45
N ARG A 61 46.59 -9.84 72.22
CA ARG A 61 47.13 -9.20 71.00
C ARG A 61 46.73 -9.96 69.74
N ARG A 62 46.85 -11.29 69.73
CA ARG A 62 46.40 -12.11 68.60
C ARG A 62 44.90 -11.95 68.32
N GLN A 63 44.08 -11.97 69.36
CA GLN A 63 42.64 -11.74 69.22
C GLN A 63 42.32 -10.33 68.69
N ALA A 64 43.06 -9.31 69.14
CA ALA A 64 42.92 -7.95 68.63
C ALA A 64 43.32 -7.84 67.14
N GLU A 65 44.37 -8.55 66.72
CA GLU A 65 44.79 -8.62 65.32
C GLU A 65 43.76 -9.36 64.45
N GLU A 66 43.29 -10.54 64.87
CA GLU A 66 42.24 -11.30 64.16
C GLU A 66 40.95 -10.49 64.03
N THR A 67 40.51 -9.83 65.11
CA THR A 67 39.32 -8.97 65.06
C THR A 67 39.51 -7.77 64.15
N ALA A 68 40.68 -7.12 64.16
CA ALA A 68 41.00 -6.03 63.24
C ALA A 68 40.96 -6.47 61.77
N GLU A 69 41.50 -7.64 61.45
CA GLU A 69 41.43 -8.23 60.10
C GLU A 69 39.98 -8.51 59.69
N THR A 70 39.16 -9.06 60.59
CA THR A 70 37.74 -9.29 60.29
C THR A 70 36.96 -8.00 60.05
N VAL A 71 37.25 -6.94 60.82
CA VAL A 71 36.62 -5.62 60.64
C VAL A 71 36.99 -5.05 59.28
N GLN A 72 38.28 -5.07 58.90
CA GLN A 72 38.73 -4.59 57.59
C GLN A 72 38.06 -5.36 56.43
N ARG A 73 37.93 -6.69 56.56
CA ARG A 73 37.22 -7.50 55.56
C ARG A 73 35.75 -7.11 55.44
N LEU A 74 35.05 -6.97 56.56
CA LEU A 74 33.64 -6.60 56.58
C LEU A 74 33.41 -5.18 56.06
N GLU A 75 34.33 -4.24 56.33
CA GLU A 75 34.29 -2.89 55.77
C GLU A 75 34.43 -2.91 54.24
N GLY A 76 35.33 -3.75 53.71
CA GLY A 76 35.46 -3.98 52.27
C GLY A 76 34.18 -4.55 51.64
N GLU A 77 33.63 -5.62 52.23
CA GLU A 77 32.38 -6.24 51.79
C GLU A 77 31.20 -5.25 51.82
N LEU A 78 31.14 -4.38 52.84
CA LEU A 78 30.10 -3.36 52.96
C LEU A 78 30.22 -2.30 51.86
N GLU A 79 31.43 -1.87 51.54
CA GLU A 79 31.67 -0.87 50.49
C GLU A 79 31.38 -1.43 49.10
N GLU A 80 31.75 -2.69 48.84
CA GLU A 80 31.38 -3.41 47.61
C GLU A 80 29.86 -3.53 47.48
N ALA A 81 29.16 -3.92 48.54
CA ALA A 81 27.70 -4.04 48.53
C ALA A 81 27.02 -2.67 48.30
N ARG A 82 27.56 -1.58 48.86
CA ARG A 82 27.06 -0.22 48.61
C ARG A 82 27.25 0.20 47.16
N SER A 83 28.42 -0.06 46.59
CA SER A 83 28.71 0.23 45.18
C SER A 83 27.74 -0.51 44.25
N GLN A 84 27.50 -1.80 44.50
CA GLN A 84 26.54 -2.60 43.74
C GLN A 84 25.11 -2.09 43.89
N ALA A 85 24.71 -1.66 45.09
CA ALA A 85 23.38 -1.12 45.31
C ALA A 85 23.14 0.19 44.53
N GLU A 86 24.14 1.07 44.48
CA GLU A 86 24.06 2.30 43.68
C GLU A 86 24.05 2.00 42.17
N GLU A 87 24.82 1.03 41.69
CA GLU A 87 24.78 0.60 40.28
C GLU A 87 23.39 0.06 39.91
N LEU A 88 22.82 -0.82 40.73
CA LEU A 88 21.49 -1.38 40.49
C LEU A 88 20.40 -0.31 40.53
N LYS A 89 20.53 0.68 41.40
CA LYS A 89 19.63 1.82 41.47
C LYS A 89 19.72 2.68 40.21
N GLY A 90 20.93 2.97 39.73
CA GLY A 90 21.14 3.68 38.46
C GLY A 90 20.51 2.94 37.28
N ARG A 91 20.72 1.62 37.19
CA ARG A 91 20.09 0.76 36.16
C ARG A 91 18.56 0.75 36.26
N LEU A 92 18.00 0.78 37.47
CA LEU A 92 16.55 0.85 37.68
C LEU A 92 15.98 2.20 37.20
N ASP A 93 16.68 3.30 37.48
CA ASP A 93 16.29 4.64 37.04
C ASP A 93 16.36 4.76 35.51
N GLU A 94 17.43 4.24 34.88
CA GLU A 94 17.60 4.19 33.43
C GLU A 94 16.48 3.38 32.75
N THR A 95 16.24 2.15 33.22
CA THR A 95 15.17 1.29 32.68
C THR A 95 13.79 1.88 32.92
N GLY A 96 13.57 2.57 34.04
CA GLY A 96 12.37 3.35 34.32
C GLY A 96 12.16 4.47 33.30
N ALA A 97 13.19 5.25 33.02
CA ALA A 97 13.16 6.31 32.02
C ALA A 97 12.87 5.76 30.61
N GLU A 98 13.53 4.66 30.21
CA GLU A 98 13.27 4.00 28.94
C GLU A 98 11.82 3.50 28.82
N LEU A 99 11.29 2.88 29.87
CA LEU A 99 9.91 2.41 29.90
C LEU A 99 8.91 3.56 29.73
N THR A 100 9.14 4.71 30.37
CA THR A 100 8.28 5.89 30.18
C THR A 100 8.33 6.40 28.75
N ARG A 101 9.53 6.51 28.16
CA ARG A 101 9.70 6.94 26.77
C ARG A 101 9.01 6.01 25.77
N VAL A 102 9.11 4.69 25.97
CA VAL A 102 8.44 3.71 25.12
C VAL A 102 6.92 3.81 25.23
N ARG A 103 6.39 4.02 26.45
CA ARG A 103 4.95 4.21 26.66
C ARG A 103 4.42 5.46 25.97
N GLU A 104 5.14 6.58 26.05
CA GLU A 104 4.78 7.81 25.35
C GLU A 104 4.82 7.64 23.83
N ALA A 105 5.85 6.97 23.31
CA ALA A 105 5.95 6.66 21.88
C ALA A 105 4.81 5.75 21.40
N LEU A 106 4.43 4.75 22.21
CA LEU A 106 3.30 3.86 21.92
C LEU A 106 1.98 4.64 21.89
N ALA A 107 1.71 5.45 22.91
CA ALA A 107 0.50 6.28 22.96
C ALA A 107 0.44 7.26 21.77
N GLY A 108 1.57 7.84 21.37
CA GLY A 108 1.67 8.69 20.18
C GLY A 108 1.41 7.92 18.87
N ALA A 109 1.87 6.68 18.77
CA ALA A 109 1.60 5.81 17.63
C ALA A 109 0.12 5.41 17.54
N GLU A 110 -0.48 5.01 18.66
CA GLU A 110 -1.91 4.67 18.76
C GLU A 110 -2.80 5.86 18.38
N SER A 111 -2.47 7.06 18.86
CA SER A 111 -3.19 8.30 18.49
C SER A 111 -3.13 8.58 16.98
N ARG A 112 -1.95 8.44 16.36
CA ARG A 112 -1.81 8.61 14.90
C ARG A 112 -2.59 7.54 14.13
N LEU A 113 -2.62 6.30 14.62
CA LEU A 113 -3.39 5.23 14.00
C LEU A 113 -4.88 5.52 14.06
N ALA A 114 -5.39 5.92 15.23
CA ALA A 114 -6.80 6.29 15.43
C ALA A 114 -7.20 7.50 14.56
N GLN A 115 -6.30 8.45 14.33
CA GLN A 115 -6.55 9.59 13.44
C GLN A 115 -6.57 9.19 11.95
N ALA A 116 -5.75 8.21 11.55
CA ALA A 116 -5.66 7.76 10.16
C ALA A 116 -6.77 6.77 9.75
N GLU A 117 -7.31 6.02 10.72
CA GLU A 117 -8.30 4.97 10.47
C GLU A 117 -9.58 5.46 9.76
N PRO A 118 -10.21 6.59 10.13
CA PRO A 118 -11.38 7.10 9.42
C PRO A 118 -11.09 7.45 7.96
N ALA A 119 -9.90 8.00 7.68
CA ALA A 119 -9.50 8.35 6.32
C ALA A 119 -9.29 7.09 5.46
N ALA A 120 -8.69 6.04 6.02
CA ALA A 120 -8.54 4.75 5.35
C ALA A 120 -9.91 4.12 5.04
N GLN A 121 -10.85 4.14 5.99
CA GLN A 121 -12.22 3.64 5.78
C GLN A 121 -12.99 4.46 4.74
N ALA A 122 -12.81 5.79 4.73
CA ALA A 122 -13.42 6.66 3.73
C ALA A 122 -12.86 6.38 2.33
N TYR A 123 -11.55 6.15 2.23
CA TYR A 123 -10.90 5.80 0.97
C TYR A 123 -11.44 4.50 0.37
N GLU A 124 -11.55 3.43 1.16
CA GLU A 124 -12.13 2.16 0.67
C GLU A 124 -13.58 2.35 0.18
N LYS A 125 -14.41 3.11 0.90
CA LYS A 125 -15.78 3.42 0.45
C LYS A 125 -15.81 4.17 -0.88
N VAL A 126 -14.93 5.17 -1.05
CA VAL A 126 -14.86 5.95 -2.30
C VAL A 126 -14.37 5.07 -3.45
N LYS A 127 -13.37 4.22 -3.20
CA LYS A 127 -12.84 3.26 -4.17
C LYS A 127 -13.92 2.29 -4.65
N ASP A 128 -14.64 1.65 -3.73
CA ASP A 128 -15.72 0.72 -4.07
C ASP A 128 -16.86 1.42 -4.82
N ARG A 129 -17.23 2.62 -4.38
CA ARG A 129 -18.26 3.42 -5.05
C ARG A 129 -17.85 3.82 -6.45
N THR A 130 -16.59 4.22 -6.64
CA THR A 130 -16.05 4.62 -7.95
C THR A 130 -16.03 3.44 -8.90
N ALA A 131 -15.52 2.28 -8.46
CA ALA A 131 -15.54 1.05 -9.26
C ALA A 131 -16.96 0.65 -9.68
N SER A 132 -17.94 0.79 -8.78
CA SER A 132 -19.35 0.53 -9.09
C SER A 132 -19.90 1.50 -10.15
N ILE A 133 -19.61 2.79 -10.01
CA ILE A 133 -20.05 3.81 -10.98
C ILE A 133 -19.43 3.57 -12.36
N GLU A 134 -18.14 3.24 -12.40
CA GLU A 134 -17.44 2.95 -13.67
C GLU A 134 -18.05 1.74 -14.37
N LEU A 135 -18.34 0.66 -13.62
CA LEU A 135 -18.98 -0.53 -14.17
C LEU A 135 -20.39 -0.21 -14.69
N GLU A 136 -21.21 0.50 -13.90
CA GLU A 136 -22.55 0.91 -14.32
C GLU A 136 -22.51 1.81 -15.56
N ALA A 137 -21.59 2.77 -15.61
CA ALA A 137 -21.42 3.66 -16.76
C ALA A 137 -21.02 2.88 -18.01
N HIS A 138 -20.10 1.92 -17.89
CA HIS A 138 -19.68 1.06 -18.99
C HIS A 138 -20.85 0.20 -19.50
N CYS A 139 -21.56 -0.49 -18.62
CA CYS A 139 -22.72 -1.30 -19.01
C CYS A 139 -23.83 -0.45 -19.66
N ARG A 140 -24.07 0.76 -19.16
CA ARG A 140 -25.05 1.67 -19.77
C ARG A 140 -24.60 2.17 -21.14
N ALA A 141 -23.33 2.48 -21.30
CA ALA A 141 -22.78 2.88 -22.60
C ALA A 141 -22.94 1.76 -23.62
N GLN A 142 -22.59 0.52 -23.24
CA GLN A 142 -22.79 -0.65 -24.10
C GLN A 142 -24.25 -0.87 -24.46
N ALA A 143 -25.17 -0.77 -23.51
CA ALA A 143 -26.61 -0.93 -23.79
C ALA A 143 -27.13 0.13 -24.78
N VAL A 144 -26.66 1.38 -24.67
CA VAL A 144 -27.03 2.46 -25.60
C VAL A 144 -26.43 2.21 -26.99
N GLU A 145 -25.21 1.70 -27.07
CA GLU A 145 -24.55 1.33 -28.32
C GLU A 145 -25.29 0.19 -29.01
N GLU A 146 -25.58 -0.90 -28.31
CA GLU A 146 -26.37 -2.03 -28.81
C GLU A 146 -27.76 -1.58 -29.30
N GLU A 147 -28.45 -0.73 -28.54
CA GLU A 147 -29.75 -0.18 -28.95
C GLU A 147 -29.63 0.69 -30.21
N ALA A 148 -28.59 1.50 -30.31
CA ALA A 148 -28.35 2.34 -31.50
C ALA A 148 -28.05 1.48 -32.73
N GLU A 149 -27.24 0.43 -32.59
CA GLU A 149 -26.96 -0.53 -33.67
C GLU A 149 -28.23 -1.23 -34.14
N GLU A 150 -29.08 -1.70 -33.22
CA GLU A 150 -30.37 -2.29 -33.58
C GLU A 150 -31.29 -1.32 -34.33
N ARG A 151 -31.34 -0.04 -33.90
CA ARG A 151 -32.15 0.98 -34.57
C ARG A 151 -31.63 1.27 -35.98
N VAL A 152 -30.31 1.35 -36.15
CA VAL A 152 -29.68 1.52 -37.47
C VAL A 152 -30.00 0.33 -38.37
N GLU A 153 -29.92 -0.89 -37.86
CA GLU A 153 -30.20 -2.10 -38.62
C GLU A 153 -31.67 -2.18 -39.05
N LYS A 154 -32.61 -1.88 -38.14
CA LYS A 154 -34.05 -1.77 -38.49
C LYS A 154 -34.29 -0.69 -39.55
N ALA A 155 -33.69 0.48 -39.40
CA ALA A 155 -33.83 1.57 -40.38
C ALA A 155 -33.26 1.20 -41.77
N ARG A 156 -32.16 0.43 -41.82
CA ARG A 156 -31.62 -0.12 -43.08
C ARG A 156 -32.60 -1.09 -43.73
N GLN A 157 -33.16 -2.02 -42.96
CA GLN A 157 -34.14 -2.99 -43.46
C GLN A 157 -35.41 -2.31 -43.99
N ASP A 158 -35.91 -1.29 -43.28
CA ASP A 158 -37.06 -0.50 -43.73
C ASP A 158 -36.77 0.26 -45.03
N LEU A 159 -35.58 0.86 -45.14
CA LEU A 159 -35.12 1.54 -46.36
C LEU A 159 -35.05 0.56 -47.54
N GLU A 160 -34.46 -0.61 -47.33
CA GLU A 160 -34.37 -1.65 -48.35
C GLU A 160 -35.76 -2.07 -48.81
N GLN A 161 -36.69 -2.34 -47.88
CA GLN A 161 -38.07 -2.69 -48.24
C GLN A 161 -38.76 -1.58 -49.04
N TRP A 162 -38.56 -0.32 -48.65
CA TRP A 162 -39.13 0.83 -49.36
C TRP A 162 -38.54 0.97 -50.77
N LEU A 163 -37.22 0.81 -50.93
CA LEU A 163 -36.56 0.82 -52.23
C LEU A 163 -37.10 -0.27 -53.15
N HIS A 164 -37.27 -1.50 -52.65
CA HIS A 164 -37.89 -2.59 -53.42
C HIS A 164 -39.33 -2.24 -53.84
N LYS A 165 -40.11 -1.57 -52.99
CA LYS A 165 -41.47 -1.14 -53.32
C LYS A 165 -41.49 -0.05 -54.40
N VAL A 166 -40.61 0.94 -54.30
CA VAL A 166 -40.49 2.03 -55.29
C VAL A 166 -40.02 1.47 -56.63
N GLN A 167 -39.03 0.58 -56.63
CA GLN A 167 -38.55 -0.09 -57.84
C GLN A 167 -39.68 -0.86 -58.53
N ARG A 168 -40.44 -1.68 -57.78
CA ARG A 168 -41.60 -2.40 -58.34
C ARG A 168 -42.65 -1.46 -58.91
N SER A 169 -43.01 -0.40 -58.18
CA SER A 169 -44.02 0.58 -58.63
C SER A 169 -43.56 1.31 -59.89
N TYR A 170 -42.27 1.61 -60.00
CA TYR A 170 -41.68 2.20 -61.19
C TYR A 170 -41.65 1.24 -62.38
N GLU A 171 -41.30 -0.04 -62.17
CA GLU A 171 -41.35 -1.08 -63.20
C GLU A 171 -42.77 -1.30 -63.74
N GLU A 172 -43.76 -1.34 -62.85
CA GLU A 172 -45.19 -1.43 -63.19
C GLU A 172 -45.61 -0.21 -64.03
N LEU A 173 -45.35 1.01 -63.56
CA LEU A 173 -45.69 2.24 -64.28
C LEU A 173 -45.01 2.30 -65.66
N ARG A 174 -43.74 1.91 -65.75
CA ARG A 174 -43.01 1.85 -67.02
C ARG A 174 -43.66 0.86 -67.97
N THR A 175 -44.02 -0.32 -67.47
CA THR A 175 -44.67 -1.38 -68.28
C THR A 175 -46.04 -0.93 -68.79
N ASP A 176 -46.84 -0.27 -67.94
CA ASP A 176 -48.15 0.29 -68.32
C ASP A 176 -48.01 1.41 -69.35
N MET A 177 -46.98 2.26 -69.20
CA MET A 177 -46.67 3.31 -70.16
C MET A 177 -46.21 2.72 -71.50
N ASP A 178 -45.32 1.73 -71.49
CA ASP A 178 -44.88 1.01 -72.70
C ASP A 178 -46.06 0.34 -73.42
N ALA A 179 -47.01 -0.23 -72.66
CA ALA A 179 -48.24 -0.79 -73.21
C ALA A 179 -49.15 0.29 -73.83
N THR A 180 -49.29 1.45 -73.19
CA THR A 180 -50.06 2.59 -73.71
C THR A 180 -49.43 3.17 -74.98
N ILE A 181 -48.10 3.33 -75.00
CA ILE A 181 -47.36 3.76 -76.19
C ILE A 181 -47.56 2.76 -77.33
N SER A 182 -47.41 1.47 -77.06
CA SER A 182 -47.63 0.42 -78.06
C SER A 182 -49.07 0.41 -78.59
N HIS A 183 -50.05 0.60 -77.72
CA HIS A 183 -51.46 0.68 -78.10
C HIS A 183 -51.74 1.89 -78.99
N THR A 184 -51.30 3.08 -78.57
CA THR A 184 -51.48 4.32 -79.35
C THR A 184 -50.74 4.28 -80.68
N ALA A 185 -49.53 3.71 -80.74
CA ALA A 185 -48.82 3.47 -82.00
C ALA A 185 -49.64 2.55 -82.93
N GLY A 186 -50.18 1.44 -82.40
CA GLY A 186 -51.02 0.52 -83.18
C GLY A 186 -52.37 1.11 -83.61
N GLU A 187 -52.94 2.05 -82.86
CA GLU A 187 -54.11 2.84 -83.31
C GLU A 187 -53.73 3.83 -84.43
N LEU A 188 -52.58 4.51 -84.31
CA LEU A 188 -52.06 5.42 -85.34
C LEU A 188 -51.76 4.68 -86.65
N GLU A 189 -51.15 3.50 -86.59
CA GLU A 189 -50.93 2.64 -87.77
C GLU A 189 -52.25 2.25 -88.44
N ARG A 190 -53.29 1.95 -87.65
CA ARG A 190 -54.64 1.67 -88.19
C ARG A 190 -55.27 2.89 -88.84
N VAL A 191 -55.14 4.08 -88.24
CA VAL A 191 -55.62 5.33 -88.83
C VAL A 191 -54.86 5.62 -90.13
N GLN A 192 -53.55 5.42 -90.15
CA GLN A 192 -52.74 5.56 -91.36
C GLN A 192 -53.23 4.61 -92.46
N ALA A 193 -53.42 3.32 -92.15
CA ALA A 193 -53.92 2.34 -93.10
C ALA A 193 -55.33 2.69 -93.63
N ALA A 194 -56.20 3.22 -92.76
CA ALA A 194 -57.53 3.69 -93.16
C ALA A 194 -57.45 4.91 -94.11
N LEU A 195 -56.57 5.88 -93.83
CA LEU A 195 -56.34 7.04 -94.69
C LEU A 195 -55.73 6.63 -96.05
N GLU A 196 -54.79 5.70 -96.06
CA GLU A 196 -54.26 5.13 -97.31
C GLU A 196 -55.36 4.42 -98.10
N SER A 197 -56.25 3.67 -97.43
CA SER A 197 -57.41 3.05 -98.08
C SER A 197 -58.36 4.09 -98.69
N ILE A 198 -58.70 5.15 -97.96
CA ILE A 198 -59.52 6.27 -98.46
C ILE A 198 -58.83 6.96 -99.65
N THR A 199 -57.52 7.21 -99.57
CA THR A 199 -56.75 7.82 -100.65
C THR A 199 -56.80 6.94 -101.91
N ASN A 200 -56.59 5.62 -101.76
CA ASN A 200 -56.70 4.68 -102.86
C ASN A 200 -58.13 4.63 -103.45
N GLN A 201 -59.17 4.73 -102.61
CA GLN A 201 -60.56 4.82 -103.07
C GLN A 201 -60.82 6.11 -103.86
N PHE A 202 -60.30 7.26 -103.41
CA PHE A 202 -60.39 8.51 -104.16
C PHE A 202 -59.68 8.40 -105.51
N CYS A 203 -58.46 7.86 -105.56
CA CYS A 203 -57.78 7.62 -106.84
C CYS A 203 -58.60 6.71 -107.76
N ALA A 204 -59.19 5.63 -107.24
CA ALA A 204 -60.06 4.75 -108.01
C ALA A 204 -61.36 5.45 -108.47
N GLN A 205 -61.92 6.36 -107.66
CA GLN A 205 -63.07 7.17 -108.04
C GLN A 205 -62.70 8.21 -109.11
N ASP A 206 -61.56 8.87 -108.99
CA ASP A 206 -61.03 9.79 -110.01
C ASP A 206 -60.83 9.06 -111.33
N GLU A 207 -60.21 7.87 -111.33
CA GLU A 207 -60.09 7.03 -112.53
C GLU A 207 -61.46 6.65 -113.11
N ARG A 208 -62.46 6.38 -112.26
CA ARG A 208 -63.83 6.06 -112.71
C ARG A 208 -64.55 7.29 -113.28
N LEU A 209 -64.37 8.46 -112.66
CA LEU A 209 -64.89 9.73 -113.15
C LEU A 209 -64.25 10.09 -114.50
N ASP A 210 -62.94 9.93 -114.64
CA ASP A 210 -62.22 10.12 -115.91
C ASP A 210 -62.78 9.21 -117.01
N LYS A 211 -63.02 7.92 -116.71
CA LYS A 211 -63.68 6.99 -117.64
C LYS A 211 -65.10 7.44 -118.01
N MET A 212 -65.87 7.96 -117.05
CA MET A 212 -67.22 8.47 -117.30
C MET A 212 -67.20 9.76 -118.13
N VAL A 213 -66.28 10.68 -117.86
CA VAL A 213 -66.08 11.90 -118.66
C VAL A 213 -65.67 11.54 -120.08
N GLN A 214 -64.75 10.58 -120.27
CA GLN A 214 -64.42 10.04 -121.59
C GLN A 214 -65.66 9.48 -122.30
N ALA A 215 -66.54 8.75 -121.61
CA ALA A 215 -67.79 8.25 -122.18
C ALA A 215 -68.78 9.38 -122.55
N CYS A 216 -68.91 10.42 -121.73
CA CYS A 216 -69.78 11.57 -122.02
C CYS A 216 -69.27 12.45 -123.19
N VAL A 217 -67.94 12.58 -123.33
CA VAL A 217 -67.31 13.28 -124.46
C VAL A 217 -67.37 12.41 -125.74
N GLY A 218 -67.46 11.08 -125.60
CA GLY A 218 -67.56 10.14 -126.70
C GLY A 218 -68.90 10.09 -127.47
N GLU A 219 -69.98 10.69 -126.97
CA GLU A 219 -71.32 10.53 -127.57
C GLU A 219 -72.12 11.82 -127.84
N ARG A 220 -71.47 12.98 -127.99
CA ARG A 220 -72.15 14.20 -128.49
C ARG A 220 -71.80 14.50 -129.94
N LYS A 221 -72.58 13.88 -130.85
CA LYS A 221 -72.70 14.30 -132.26
C LYS A 221 -73.66 15.50 -132.32
N ALA A 222 -73.15 16.70 -132.59
CA ALA A 222 -73.95 17.91 -132.69
C ALA A 222 -74.84 17.89 -133.96
N PRO A 223 -76.13 18.27 -133.88
CA PRO A 223 -77.03 18.31 -135.04
C PRO A 223 -76.83 19.57 -135.90
N GLU A 224 -77.03 19.39 -137.20
CA GLU A 224 -76.80 20.32 -138.31
C GLU A 224 -77.85 21.47 -138.37
N PRO A 225 -77.46 22.74 -138.53
CA PRO A 225 -78.41 23.85 -138.77
C PRO A 225 -78.56 24.16 -140.28
N LEU A 226 -79.81 24.42 -140.72
CA LEU A 226 -80.19 24.81 -142.10
C LEU A 226 -80.34 26.36 -142.26
N PRO A 227 -80.28 26.88 -143.51
CA PRO A 227 -79.72 28.19 -143.88
C PRO A 227 -80.77 29.28 -144.19
N LEU A 228 -80.37 30.57 -144.19
CA LEU A 228 -80.95 31.65 -145.03
C LEU A 228 -80.00 32.87 -145.22
N GLU A 229 -79.63 33.05 -146.50
CA GLU A 229 -79.34 34.21 -147.38
C GLU A 229 -78.86 35.62 -146.92
N GLU A 230 -77.75 36.01 -147.58
CA GLU A 230 -77.42 37.26 -148.32
C GLU A 230 -77.87 38.67 -147.87
N LYS A 231 -76.86 39.55 -147.66
CA LYS A 231 -76.62 40.68 -148.58
C LYS A 231 -75.21 41.33 -148.42
N GLN A 232 -74.43 41.15 -149.48
CA GLN A 232 -73.46 42.05 -150.13
C GLN A 232 -72.93 43.30 -149.37
N GLN A 233 -71.61 43.46 -149.31
CA GLN A 233 -70.82 44.24 -150.29
C GLN A 233 -69.35 44.41 -149.87
N LYS A 234 -68.43 44.11 -150.82
CA LYS A 234 -67.18 44.84 -151.16
C LYS A 234 -66.06 44.89 -150.10
N LYS A 235 -64.75 44.81 -150.39
CA LYS A 235 -63.96 45.11 -151.59
C LYS A 235 -62.49 44.69 -151.34
N LYS A 236 -61.80 44.33 -152.43
CA LYS A 236 -60.36 44.51 -152.76
C LYS A 236 -59.30 43.62 -152.08
N GLY A 237 -58.53 42.97 -152.95
CA GLY A 237 -57.26 42.30 -152.69
C GLY A 237 -57.09 41.14 -153.65
#